data_AF-A0A9E5ND19-F1
#
_entry.id   AF-A0A9E5ND19-F1
#
_cell.length_a   1.000
_cell.length_b   1.000
_cell.length_c   1.000
_cell.angle_alpha   90.00
_cell.angle_beta   90.00
_cell.angle_gamma   90.00
#
_symmetry.space_group_name_H-M   'P 1'
#
loop_
_entity.id
_entity.type
_entity.pdbx_description
1 polymer ?
#
loop_
_entity_poly.entity_id
_entity_poly.type
_entity_poly.pdbx_seq_one_letter_code
_entity_poly.pdbx_strand_id
1 'polypeptide(L)'
;MIARATELAMEESLRVFIDVRQSLFAHNIRMEDITWDLFSGTVNAWALRSATVPADPVTGLRTSKILNLEMFLDGWNPWVSPGWLYDSVQRTQMIDEGTDPHPHTGRYIDWRNIVTVETAGPEGTLAVPSDALEWDGANSVWMEVGSGVTAKSKVTSDIILGSWHHGPDLTMQDVLYSWSNFWRRCVGDINATAGLTLACDPSVQIYERDILVAIKPLDDDTMEVYINYWHVDDREIAATGEAGLPSVP
;
A
#
# COMPACT_ATOMS: atom_id res chain seq x y z
N MET A 1 23.27 13.66 23.12
CA MET A 1 22.89 13.79 21.70
C MET A 1 21.77 14.81 21.52
N ILE A 2 20.62 14.65 22.19
CA ILE A 2 19.47 15.57 22.12
C ILE A 2 19.86 17.04 22.46
N ALA A 3 20.60 17.27 23.56
CA ALA A 3 20.98 18.63 23.96
C ALA A 3 21.83 19.39 22.93
N ARG A 4 22.79 18.71 22.27
CA ARG A 4 23.64 19.32 21.24
C ARG A 4 22.88 19.58 19.94
N ALA A 5 21.92 18.72 19.61
CA ALA A 5 21.03 18.92 18.47
C ALA A 5 20.10 20.13 18.67
N THR A 6 19.60 20.33 19.90
CA THR A 6 18.76 21.50 20.25
C THR A 6 19.54 22.81 20.14
N GLU A 7 20.78 22.86 20.61
CA GLU A 7 21.64 24.06 20.54
C GLU A 7 21.91 24.47 19.08
N LEU A 8 22.31 23.51 18.23
CA LEU A 8 22.57 23.75 16.81
C LEU A 8 21.31 24.19 16.04
N ALA A 9 20.15 23.60 16.35
CA ALA A 9 18.86 23.98 15.75
C ALA A 9 18.43 25.41 16.11
N MET A 10 18.79 25.89 17.31
CA MET A 10 18.51 27.27 17.74
C MET A 10 19.44 28.30 17.08
N GLU A 11 20.70 27.95 16.82
CA GLU A 11 21.70 28.83 16.20
C GLU A 11 21.48 28.99 14.68
N GLU A 12 21.06 27.95 13.96
CA GLU A 12 20.95 27.95 12.49
C GLU A 12 19.53 28.24 11.95
N SER A 13 18.55 28.51 12.82
CA SER A 13 17.13 28.69 12.47
C SER A 13 16.54 27.55 11.61
N LEU A 14 17.07 26.33 11.72
CA LEU A 14 16.37 25.11 11.35
C LEU A 14 15.54 24.67 12.55
N ARG A 15 14.28 25.10 12.60
CA ARG A 15 13.34 24.69 13.65
C ARG A 15 12.93 23.24 13.41
N VAL A 16 13.74 22.31 13.92
CA VAL A 16 13.37 20.90 13.99
C VAL A 16 12.59 20.69 15.29
N PHE A 17 11.27 20.58 15.19
CA PHE A 17 10.44 20.18 16.30
C PHE A 17 10.62 18.69 16.53
N ILE A 18 11.17 18.32 17.68
CA ILE A 18 11.34 16.92 18.09
C ILE A 18 10.21 16.60 19.06
N ASP A 19 9.35 15.67 18.68
CA ASP A 19 8.30 15.13 19.54
C ASP A 19 8.68 13.71 19.96
N VAL A 20 8.67 13.45 21.26
CA VAL A 20 8.91 12.12 21.82
C VAL A 20 7.65 11.72 22.55
N ARG A 21 6.85 10.87 21.92
CA ARG A 21 5.62 10.35 22.50
C ARG A 21 5.85 8.95 23.01
N GLN A 22 5.40 8.69 24.23
CA GLN A 22 5.22 7.33 24.72
C GLN A 22 3.76 6.95 24.49
N SER A 23 3.53 6.13 23.46
CA SER A 23 2.20 5.60 23.16
C SER A 23 2.01 4.25 23.87
N LEU A 24 0.85 4.07 24.50
CA LEU A 24 0.49 2.81 25.16
C LEU A 24 -0.54 2.08 24.30
N PHE A 25 -0.19 0.85 23.89
CA PHE A 25 -1.09 -0.06 23.20
C PHE A 25 -1.42 -1.22 24.14
N ALA A 26 -2.69 -1.31 24.54
CA ALA A 26 -3.16 -2.38 25.42
C ALA A 26 -3.80 -3.50 24.59
N HIS A 27 -3.47 -4.75 24.91
CA HIS A 27 -4.13 -5.93 24.38
C HIS A 27 -4.58 -6.85 25.52
N ASN A 28 -5.46 -7.80 25.20
CA ASN A 28 -5.91 -8.80 26.16
C ASN A 28 -4.77 -9.79 26.45
N ILE A 29 -4.47 -10.09 27.72
CA ILE A 29 -3.38 -11.01 28.11
C ILE A 29 -3.49 -12.43 27.52
N ARG A 30 -4.66 -12.82 27.02
CA ARG A 30 -4.86 -14.12 26.35
C ARG A 30 -4.48 -14.10 24.87
N MET A 31 -4.15 -12.94 24.30
CA MET A 31 -3.70 -12.81 22.92
C MET A 31 -2.18 -12.79 22.93
N GLU A 32 -1.58 -13.81 22.32
CA GLU A 32 -0.14 -14.03 22.26
C GLU A 32 0.38 -13.72 20.84
N ASP A 33 1.70 -13.73 20.67
CA ASP A 33 2.38 -13.56 19.37
C ASP A 33 2.02 -12.29 18.57
N ILE A 34 1.55 -11.24 19.25
CA ILE A 34 1.20 -9.98 18.60
C ILE A 34 2.47 -9.27 18.13
N THR A 35 2.58 -9.11 16.81
CA THR A 35 3.62 -8.26 16.21
C THR A 35 3.26 -6.79 16.40
N TRP A 36 4.22 -6.01 16.90
CA TRP A 36 4.08 -4.57 17.06
C TRP A 36 5.21 -3.84 16.33
N ASP A 37 4.95 -2.62 15.87
CA ASP A 37 5.94 -1.77 15.22
C ASP A 37 6.31 -0.55 16.07
N LEU A 38 7.48 0.04 15.79
CA LEU A 38 8.06 1.11 16.59
C LEU A 38 7.27 2.43 16.55
N PHE A 39 6.37 2.63 15.59
CA PHE A 39 5.64 3.88 15.38
C PHE A 39 4.15 3.75 15.76
N SER A 40 3.46 2.79 15.16
CA SER A 40 2.03 2.55 15.26
C SER A 40 1.66 1.48 16.30
N GLY A 41 2.63 0.80 16.90
CA GLY A 41 2.37 -0.20 17.94
C GLY A 41 1.62 -1.41 17.36
N THR A 42 0.39 -1.66 17.80
CA THR A 42 -0.40 -2.84 17.39
C THR A 42 -1.42 -2.54 16.30
N VAL A 43 -1.32 -1.40 15.61
CA VAL A 43 -2.26 -1.04 14.53
C VAL A 43 -1.71 -1.30 13.12
N ASN A 44 -0.49 -1.84 13.02
CA ASN A 44 0.11 -2.30 11.76
C ASN A 44 -0.55 -3.56 11.21
N ALA A 45 -0.37 -3.85 9.92
CA ALA A 45 -0.93 -4.99 9.22
C ALA A 45 -0.59 -6.36 9.83
N TRP A 46 0.54 -6.50 10.53
CA TRP A 46 1.01 -7.76 11.11
C TRP A 46 0.31 -8.13 12.42
N ALA A 47 -0.15 -7.13 13.18
CA ALA A 47 -0.59 -7.33 14.55
C ALA A 47 -1.73 -8.35 14.65
N LEU A 48 -2.79 -8.23 13.85
CA LEU A 48 -3.88 -9.20 13.84
C LEU A 48 -3.46 -10.54 13.25
N ARG A 49 -2.67 -10.53 12.16
CA ARG A 49 -2.33 -11.73 11.39
C ARG A 49 -1.39 -12.67 12.12
N SER A 50 -0.48 -12.11 12.93
CA SER A 50 0.45 -12.88 13.75
C SER A 50 -0.16 -13.34 15.07
N ALA A 51 -1.18 -12.63 15.56
CA ALA A 51 -1.73 -12.89 16.87
C ALA A 51 -2.38 -14.27 16.99
N THR A 52 -2.09 -14.92 18.11
CA THR A 52 -2.72 -16.18 18.48
C THR A 52 -3.68 -15.94 19.64
N VAL A 53 -4.88 -16.50 19.54
CA VAL A 53 -5.86 -16.51 20.65
C VAL A 53 -6.22 -17.94 21.02
N PRO A 54 -6.44 -18.24 22.31
CA PRO A 54 -6.85 -19.56 22.75
C PRO A 54 -8.23 -19.89 22.17
N ALA A 55 -8.44 -21.18 21.91
CA ALA A 55 -9.75 -21.67 21.52
C ALA A 55 -10.73 -21.51 22.69
N ASP A 56 -11.96 -21.13 22.38
CA ASP A 56 -13.06 -21.20 23.32
C ASP A 56 -13.27 -22.67 23.75
N PRO A 57 -13.32 -22.97 25.06
CA PRO A 57 -13.31 -24.34 25.55
C PRO A 57 -14.59 -25.13 25.26
N VAL A 58 -15.68 -24.45 24.84
CA VAL A 58 -16.96 -25.08 24.54
C VAL A 58 -17.14 -25.27 23.03
N THR A 59 -16.87 -24.23 22.26
CA THR A 59 -17.09 -24.19 20.81
C THR A 59 -15.86 -24.59 20.01
N GLY A 60 -14.66 -24.54 20.60
CA GLY A 60 -13.39 -24.71 19.92
C GLY A 60 -13.00 -23.52 19.02
N LEU A 61 -13.86 -22.50 18.91
CA LEU A 61 -13.63 -21.36 18.04
C LEU A 61 -12.58 -20.42 18.63
N ARG A 62 -11.70 -19.92 17.77
CA ARG A 62 -10.77 -18.83 18.10
C ARG A 62 -11.41 -17.52 17.67
N THR A 63 -11.67 -16.64 18.63
CA THR A 63 -12.32 -15.35 18.36
C THR A 63 -11.58 -14.22 19.07
N SER A 64 -11.34 -13.14 18.35
CA SER A 64 -10.79 -11.89 18.88
C SER A 64 -11.72 -10.74 18.51
N LYS A 65 -11.90 -9.80 19.43
CA LYS A 65 -12.47 -8.49 19.12
C LYS A 65 -11.31 -7.52 19.08
N ILE A 66 -11.08 -6.96 17.91
CA ILE A 66 -10.06 -5.95 17.69
C ILE A 66 -10.72 -4.60 17.46
N LEU A 67 -9.97 -3.55 17.78
CA LEU A 67 -10.35 -2.17 17.52
C LEU A 67 -11.58 -1.66 18.32
N ASN A 68 -12.02 -0.42 18.12
CA ASN A 68 -13.14 0.21 18.83
C ASN A 68 -14.13 0.88 17.87
N LEU A 69 -15.42 0.51 17.96
CA LEU A 69 -16.52 1.04 17.14
C LEU A 69 -16.69 2.57 17.22
N GLU A 70 -16.33 3.20 18.34
CA GLU A 70 -16.46 4.65 18.54
C GLU A 70 -15.55 5.49 17.62
N MET A 71 -14.46 4.91 17.13
CA MET A 71 -13.45 5.63 16.35
C MET A 71 -13.62 5.47 14.83
N PHE A 72 -14.45 4.51 14.39
CA PHE A 72 -14.65 4.16 12.99
C PHE A 72 -16.02 4.64 12.54
N LEU A 73 -16.01 5.65 11.68
CA LEU A 73 -17.21 6.39 11.31
C LEU A 73 -17.54 6.23 9.84
N ASP A 74 -16.55 5.90 9.01
CA ASP A 74 -16.75 5.73 7.58
C ASP A 74 -17.37 4.38 7.24
N GLY A 75 -18.25 4.38 6.22
CA GLY A 75 -18.74 3.16 5.61
C GLY A 75 -17.60 2.44 4.87
N TRP A 76 -17.61 1.11 4.90
CA TRP A 76 -16.66 0.32 4.13
C TRP A 76 -16.91 0.46 2.63
N ASN A 77 -16.06 1.23 1.94
CA ASN A 77 -16.16 1.43 0.50
C ASN A 77 -14.81 1.09 -0.18
N PRO A 78 -14.71 -0.03 -0.90
CA PRO A 78 -13.47 -0.43 -1.57
C PRO A 78 -13.16 0.43 -2.80
N TRP A 79 -13.99 1.40 -3.16
CA TRP A 79 -13.87 2.25 -4.34
C TRP A 79 -13.41 3.67 -4.00
N VAL A 80 -13.29 3.99 -2.71
CA VAL A 80 -12.93 5.33 -2.23
C VAL A 80 -11.89 5.16 -1.14
N SER A 81 -10.94 6.08 -1.05
CA SER A 81 -10.03 6.09 0.11
C SER A 81 -10.85 6.31 1.38
N PRO A 82 -10.53 5.65 2.52
CA PRO A 82 -11.13 6.03 3.80
C PRO A 82 -10.87 7.53 4.02
N GLY A 83 -11.94 8.28 4.33
CA GLY A 83 -11.86 9.71 4.56
C GLY A 83 -11.31 10.03 5.95
N TRP A 84 -11.44 9.08 6.89
CA TRP A 84 -11.00 9.22 8.27
C TRP A 84 -9.80 8.34 8.59
N LEU A 85 -8.79 8.92 9.26
CA LEU A 85 -7.51 8.25 9.53
C LEU A 85 -7.67 6.96 10.36
N TYR A 86 -8.61 6.89 11.28
CA TYR A 86 -8.78 5.68 12.08
C TYR A 86 -9.40 4.54 11.26
N ASP A 87 -10.19 4.86 10.24
CA ASP A 87 -10.78 3.86 9.34
C ASP A 87 -9.72 3.18 8.44
N SER A 88 -8.55 3.79 8.24
CA SER A 88 -7.44 3.10 7.56
C SER A 88 -6.89 1.93 8.39
N VAL A 89 -6.99 1.97 9.73
CA VAL A 89 -6.51 0.89 10.60
C VAL A 89 -7.31 -0.39 10.34
N GLN A 90 -8.65 -0.31 10.34
CA GLN A 90 -9.48 -1.47 10.04
C GLN A 90 -9.18 -2.02 8.63
N ARG A 91 -8.96 -1.13 7.65
CA ARG A 91 -8.63 -1.50 6.29
C ARG A 91 -7.33 -2.30 6.24
N THR A 92 -6.25 -1.76 6.80
CA THR A 92 -4.91 -2.38 6.83
C THR A 92 -4.91 -3.79 7.45
N GLN A 93 -5.84 -4.07 8.38
CA GLN A 93 -5.97 -5.42 8.96
C GLN A 93 -6.67 -6.45 8.04
N MET A 94 -7.43 -6.00 7.04
CA MET A 94 -8.26 -6.88 6.18
C MET A 94 -7.78 -6.93 4.74
N ILE A 95 -6.88 -6.03 4.35
CA ILE A 95 -6.30 -5.97 3.01
C ILE A 95 -4.90 -6.56 3.01
N ASP A 96 -4.55 -7.34 2.01
CA ASP A 96 -3.17 -7.83 1.85
C ASP A 96 -2.34 -6.84 1.03
N GLU A 97 -1.14 -6.53 1.53
CA GLU A 97 -0.19 -5.62 0.91
C GLU A 97 0.86 -6.40 0.09
N GLY A 98 1.39 -5.78 -0.96
CA GLY A 98 2.43 -6.39 -1.78
C GLY A 98 3.75 -6.51 -1.00
N THR A 99 4.15 -5.40 -0.40
CA THR A 99 5.29 -5.21 0.49
C THR A 99 4.83 -4.36 1.67
N ASP A 100 5.53 -4.44 2.80
CA ASP A 100 5.21 -3.63 3.99
C ASP A 100 6.50 -3.34 4.78
N PRO A 101 6.63 -2.20 5.50
CA PRO A 101 7.79 -1.94 6.33
C PRO A 101 7.93 -2.97 7.45
N HIS A 102 9.11 -3.57 7.55
CA HIS A 102 9.42 -4.46 8.65
C HIS A 102 9.26 -3.72 10.00
N PRO A 103 8.47 -4.27 10.95
CA PRO A 103 7.93 -3.52 12.09
C PRO A 103 8.99 -2.89 13.01
N HIS A 104 10.20 -3.44 13.02
CA HIS A 104 11.29 -2.98 13.90
C HIS A 104 12.44 -2.27 13.17
N THR A 105 12.48 -2.30 11.83
CA THR A 105 13.57 -1.68 11.06
C THR A 105 13.06 -0.59 10.12
N GLY A 106 11.77 -0.58 9.80
CA GLY A 106 11.14 0.33 8.85
C GLY A 106 11.54 0.07 7.39
N ARG A 107 12.34 -0.96 7.11
CA ARG A 107 12.70 -1.33 5.73
C ARG A 107 11.60 -2.17 5.11
N TYR A 108 11.18 -1.84 3.90
CA TYR A 108 10.22 -2.67 3.17
C TYR A 108 10.73 -4.09 2.98
N ILE A 109 9.82 -5.05 3.24
CA ILE A 109 10.03 -6.47 3.04
C ILE A 109 8.96 -7.01 2.10
N ASP A 110 9.33 -8.06 1.37
CA ASP A 110 8.40 -8.81 0.53
C ASP A 110 7.31 -9.44 1.40
N TRP A 111 6.06 -9.32 0.97
CA TRP A 111 4.94 -9.98 1.63
C TRP A 111 4.18 -10.86 0.66
N ARG A 112 3.40 -10.25 -0.23
CA ARG A 112 2.66 -10.97 -1.27
C ARG A 112 3.28 -10.77 -2.64
N ASN A 113 4.16 -9.80 -2.79
CA ASN A 113 4.95 -9.61 -4.00
C ASN A 113 6.40 -9.96 -3.69
N ILE A 114 6.96 -10.93 -4.42
CA ILE A 114 8.40 -11.17 -4.45
C ILE A 114 8.95 -10.27 -5.56
N VAL A 115 9.63 -9.20 -5.16
CA VAL A 115 9.98 -8.10 -6.08
C VAL A 115 11.44 -8.14 -6.53
N THR A 116 11.67 -7.79 -7.79
CA THR A 116 12.99 -7.47 -8.34
C THR A 116 12.96 -6.08 -8.95
N VAL A 117 13.99 -5.28 -8.67
CA VAL A 117 14.10 -3.89 -9.14
C VAL A 117 15.19 -3.77 -10.20
N GLU A 118 14.87 -3.05 -11.27
CA GLU A 118 15.82 -2.57 -12.26
C GLU A 118 15.71 -1.05 -12.34
N THR A 119 16.84 -0.33 -12.29
CA THR A 119 16.84 1.13 -12.38
C THR A 119 18.05 1.64 -13.15
N ALA A 120 17.85 2.74 -13.89
CA ALA A 120 18.92 3.45 -14.59
C ALA A 120 19.60 4.52 -13.73
N GLY A 121 19.30 4.59 -12.43
CA GLY A 121 19.85 5.58 -11.50
C GLY A 121 19.07 6.91 -11.51
N PRO A 122 19.57 7.93 -10.78
CA PRO A 122 18.83 9.19 -10.60
C PRO A 122 18.65 9.98 -11.89
N GLU A 123 19.59 9.89 -12.83
CA GLU A 123 19.61 10.67 -14.08
C GLU A 123 19.25 9.86 -15.33
N GLY A 124 19.21 8.53 -15.22
CA GLY A 124 18.95 7.63 -16.35
C GLY A 124 17.47 7.27 -16.50
N THR A 125 17.13 6.68 -17.65
CA THR A 125 15.83 6.05 -17.88
C THR A 125 15.99 4.71 -18.62
N LEU A 126 14.98 3.85 -18.47
CA LEU A 126 14.79 2.57 -19.13
C LEU A 126 13.69 2.71 -20.18
N ALA A 127 13.78 1.96 -21.27
CA ALA A 127 12.71 1.89 -22.26
C ALA A 127 11.51 1.12 -21.71
N VAL A 128 10.31 1.68 -21.86
CA VAL A 128 9.05 0.98 -21.55
C VAL A 128 8.58 0.25 -22.82
N PRO A 129 8.20 -1.04 -22.72
CA PRO A 129 7.63 -1.77 -23.85
C PRO A 129 6.39 -1.06 -24.41
N SER A 130 6.26 -1.00 -25.73
CA SER A 130 5.14 -0.27 -26.36
C SER A 130 3.77 -0.89 -26.09
N ASP A 131 3.75 -2.19 -25.79
CA ASP A 131 2.58 -2.98 -25.41
C ASP A 131 2.30 -2.95 -23.89
N ALA A 132 3.08 -2.20 -23.11
CA ALA A 132 2.72 -1.93 -21.72
C ALA A 132 1.44 -1.07 -21.66
N LEU A 133 0.72 -1.16 -20.55
CA LEU A 133 -0.64 -0.68 -20.42
C LEU A 133 -0.73 0.55 -19.53
N GLU A 134 -1.63 1.45 -19.92
CA GLU A 134 -2.18 2.55 -19.13
C GLU A 134 -3.71 2.47 -19.20
N TRP A 135 -4.40 2.90 -18.14
CA TRP A 135 -5.87 2.90 -18.13
C TRP A 135 -6.42 4.25 -18.58
N ASP A 136 -7.30 4.24 -19.59
CA ASP A 136 -8.13 5.38 -19.93
C ASP A 136 -9.30 5.48 -18.94
N GLY A 137 -9.14 6.32 -17.92
CA GLY A 137 -10.17 6.56 -16.90
C GLY A 137 -11.51 7.08 -17.48
N ALA A 138 -11.48 7.79 -18.61
CA ALA A 138 -12.68 8.37 -19.21
C ALA A 138 -13.46 7.35 -20.04
N ASN A 139 -12.76 6.47 -20.75
CA ASN A 139 -13.37 5.46 -21.61
C ASN A 139 -13.47 4.06 -20.97
N SER A 140 -12.87 3.88 -19.78
CA SER A 140 -12.84 2.62 -19.03
C SER A 140 -12.23 1.46 -19.83
N VAL A 141 -11.07 1.69 -20.44
CA VAL A 141 -10.34 0.70 -21.24
C VAL A 141 -8.85 0.74 -20.96
N TRP A 142 -8.20 -0.42 -21.04
CA TRP A 142 -6.74 -0.51 -21.09
C TRP A 142 -6.25 -0.12 -22.49
N MET A 143 -5.22 0.71 -22.55
CA MET A 143 -4.56 1.12 -23.78
C MET A 143 -3.07 0.85 -23.71
N GLU A 144 -2.48 0.52 -24.85
CA GLU A 144 -1.04 0.42 -25.00
C GLU A 144 -0.40 1.82 -24.94
N VAL A 145 0.69 1.97 -24.19
CA VAL A 145 1.40 3.25 -24.02
C VAL A 145 2.14 3.69 -25.30
N GLY A 146 2.40 2.77 -26.22
CA GLY A 146 3.05 3.04 -27.49
C GLY A 146 4.58 3.25 -27.39
N SER A 147 5.19 3.59 -28.52
CA SER A 147 6.66 3.67 -28.62
C SER A 147 7.24 4.96 -28.04
N GLY A 148 8.45 4.87 -27.48
CA GLY A 148 9.23 6.04 -27.06
C GLY A 148 8.99 6.48 -25.61
N VAL A 149 8.17 5.74 -24.87
CA VAL A 149 7.93 5.93 -23.44
C VAL A 149 9.13 5.38 -22.65
N THR A 150 9.53 6.10 -21.60
CA THR A 150 10.65 5.72 -20.73
C THR A 150 10.30 5.92 -19.26
N ALA A 151 10.88 5.11 -18.37
CA ALA A 151 10.69 5.21 -16.92
C ALA A 151 12.05 5.21 -16.19
N LYS A 152 12.13 5.70 -14.95
CA LYS A 152 13.38 5.67 -14.16
C LYS A 152 13.70 4.27 -13.65
N SER A 153 12.66 3.56 -13.21
CA SER A 153 12.77 2.24 -12.61
C SER A 153 11.66 1.33 -13.10
N LYS A 154 11.93 0.03 -13.07
CA LYS A 154 11.01 -1.06 -13.33
C LYS A 154 11.01 -1.99 -12.12
N VAL A 155 9.83 -2.34 -11.64
CA VAL A 155 9.63 -3.33 -10.59
C VAL A 155 8.94 -4.54 -11.21
N THR A 156 9.58 -5.69 -11.17
CA THR A 156 8.96 -6.97 -11.53
C THR A 156 8.46 -7.62 -10.25
N SER A 157 7.15 -7.85 -10.17
CA SER A 157 6.50 -8.49 -9.03
C SER A 157 6.02 -9.89 -9.44
N ASP A 158 6.53 -10.92 -8.76
CA ASP A 158 5.93 -12.25 -8.73
C ASP A 158 4.91 -12.27 -7.58
N ILE A 159 3.63 -12.34 -7.94
CA ILE A 159 2.50 -12.10 -7.06
C ILE A 159 2.01 -13.43 -6.49
N ILE A 160 2.15 -13.61 -5.18
CA ILE A 160 1.57 -14.75 -4.48
C ILE A 160 0.05 -14.55 -4.45
N LEU A 161 -0.68 -15.17 -5.37
CA LEU A 161 -2.14 -15.13 -5.36
C LEU A 161 -2.74 -16.02 -4.25
N GLY A 162 -3.97 -15.73 -3.86
CA GLY A 162 -4.71 -16.46 -2.81
C GLY A 162 -6.18 -16.56 -3.19
N SER A 163 -7.05 -16.75 -2.20
CA SER A 163 -8.50 -16.77 -2.43
C SER A 163 -9.17 -15.62 -1.67
N TRP A 164 -10.23 -15.07 -2.25
CA TRP A 164 -11.10 -14.14 -1.57
C TRP A 164 -11.72 -14.78 -0.32
N HIS A 165 -12.07 -13.96 0.68
CA HIS A 165 -12.70 -14.44 1.93
C HIS A 165 -14.01 -15.24 1.73
N HIS A 166 -14.66 -15.10 0.56
CA HIS A 166 -15.89 -15.82 0.22
C HIS A 166 -15.64 -17.09 -0.63
N GLY A 167 -14.37 -17.42 -0.93
CA GLY A 167 -13.96 -18.69 -1.53
C GLY A 167 -13.26 -18.64 -2.90
N PRO A 168 -13.68 -17.80 -3.87
CA PRO A 168 -13.07 -17.79 -5.21
C PRO A 168 -11.60 -17.40 -5.20
N ASP A 169 -10.82 -18.01 -6.09
CA ASP A 169 -9.40 -17.68 -6.26
C ASP A 169 -9.21 -16.33 -6.95
N LEU A 170 -8.17 -15.61 -6.50
CA LEU A 170 -7.69 -14.38 -7.11
C LEU A 170 -6.95 -14.69 -8.40
N THR A 171 -7.11 -13.81 -9.38
CA THR A 171 -6.46 -13.89 -10.69
C THR A 171 -5.80 -12.56 -11.06
N MET A 172 -4.97 -12.56 -12.11
CA MET A 172 -4.45 -11.32 -12.69
C MET A 172 -5.57 -10.33 -13.08
N GLN A 173 -6.80 -10.79 -13.35
CA GLN A 173 -7.92 -9.88 -13.62
C GLN A 173 -8.33 -9.07 -12.40
N ASP A 174 -8.27 -9.65 -11.20
CA ASP A 174 -8.53 -8.93 -9.94
C ASP A 174 -7.42 -7.88 -9.67
N VAL A 175 -6.18 -8.22 -10.01
CA VAL A 175 -5.03 -7.31 -9.94
C VAL A 175 -5.23 -6.14 -10.90
N LEU A 176 -5.49 -6.41 -12.19
CA LEU A 176 -5.76 -5.38 -13.19
C LEU A 176 -6.97 -4.53 -12.81
N TYR A 177 -8.05 -5.13 -12.31
CA TYR A 177 -9.19 -4.36 -11.81
C TYR A 177 -8.79 -3.38 -10.71
N SER A 178 -7.95 -3.83 -9.76
CA SER A 178 -7.44 -2.99 -8.68
C SER A 178 -6.58 -1.83 -9.18
N TRP A 179 -5.75 -2.09 -10.19
CA TRP A 179 -4.99 -1.04 -10.87
C TRP A 179 -5.89 -0.02 -11.57
N SER A 180 -6.91 -0.47 -12.31
CA SER A 180 -7.84 0.44 -12.99
C SER A 180 -8.52 1.42 -12.02
N ASN A 181 -8.74 1.01 -10.77
CA ASN A 181 -9.37 1.86 -9.76
C ASN A 181 -8.56 3.11 -9.42
N PHE A 182 -7.23 3.13 -9.60
CA PHE A 182 -6.42 4.34 -9.42
C PHE A 182 -6.93 5.45 -10.36
N TRP A 183 -6.90 5.19 -11.65
CA TRP A 183 -7.37 6.14 -12.66
C TRP A 183 -8.87 6.44 -12.55
N ARG A 184 -9.71 5.43 -12.28
CA ARG A 184 -11.16 5.64 -12.10
C ARG A 184 -11.47 6.63 -10.98
N ARG A 185 -10.73 6.56 -9.88
CA ARG A 185 -10.86 7.48 -8.73
C ARG A 185 -10.30 8.86 -8.98
N CYS A 186 -9.18 8.98 -9.71
CA CYS A 186 -8.49 10.26 -9.87
C CYS A 186 -9.02 11.06 -11.06
N VAL A 187 -9.37 10.39 -12.16
CA VAL A 187 -9.77 11.04 -13.43
C VAL A 187 -10.97 10.39 -14.13
N GLY A 188 -11.52 9.29 -13.61
CA GLY A 188 -12.59 8.52 -14.29
C GLY A 188 -13.99 8.63 -13.67
N ASP A 189 -14.77 7.56 -13.85
CA ASP A 189 -16.18 7.47 -13.48
C ASP A 189 -16.45 7.62 -11.98
N ILE A 190 -15.57 7.07 -11.12
CA ILE A 190 -15.66 7.23 -9.68
C ILE A 190 -15.45 8.69 -9.29
N ASN A 191 -14.45 9.36 -9.87
CA ASN A 191 -14.21 10.79 -9.65
C ASN A 191 -15.42 11.66 -10.06
N ALA A 192 -16.13 11.26 -11.12
CA ALA A 192 -17.31 11.97 -11.62
C ALA A 192 -18.60 11.71 -10.81
N THR A 193 -18.57 10.85 -9.79
CA THR A 193 -19.76 10.48 -9.02
C THR A 193 -20.25 11.63 -8.15
N ALA A 194 -21.48 12.08 -8.40
CA ALA A 194 -22.08 13.20 -7.66
C ALA A 194 -22.20 12.90 -6.15
N GLY A 195 -21.74 13.84 -5.32
CA GLY A 195 -21.79 13.73 -3.87
C GLY A 195 -20.61 12.95 -3.25
N LEU A 196 -19.72 12.39 -4.06
CA LEU A 196 -18.49 11.80 -3.58
C LEU A 196 -17.40 12.86 -3.41
N THR A 197 -17.01 13.12 -2.16
CA THR A 197 -15.88 14.01 -1.83
C THR A 197 -14.62 13.18 -1.63
N LEU A 198 -13.48 13.59 -2.20
CA LEU A 198 -12.18 12.90 -2.07
C LEU A 198 -12.17 11.47 -2.66
N ALA A 199 -12.71 11.30 -3.86
CA ALA A 199 -12.64 10.03 -4.60
C ALA A 199 -11.21 9.48 -4.70
N CYS A 200 -10.23 10.37 -4.92
CA CYS A 200 -8.80 10.09 -4.97
C CYS A 200 -8.04 10.99 -3.99
N ASP A 201 -7.31 10.38 -3.06
CA ASP A 201 -6.45 11.06 -2.10
C ASP A 201 -5.27 11.77 -2.81
N PRO A 202 -4.77 12.92 -2.33
CA PRO A 202 -3.66 13.63 -2.96
C PRO A 202 -2.40 12.78 -3.21
N SER A 203 -2.08 11.81 -2.35
CA SER A 203 -0.95 10.89 -2.58
C SER A 203 -1.15 10.01 -3.81
N VAL A 204 -2.38 9.52 -4.01
CA VAL A 204 -2.78 8.70 -5.15
C VAL A 204 -2.78 9.54 -6.42
N GLN A 205 -3.19 10.81 -6.36
CA GLN A 205 -3.13 11.73 -7.50
C GLN A 205 -1.69 11.99 -7.95
N ILE A 206 -0.77 12.19 -7.00
CA ILE A 206 0.66 12.38 -7.30
C ILE A 206 1.23 11.09 -7.91
N TYR A 207 0.87 9.94 -7.33
CA TYR A 207 1.34 8.66 -7.85
C TYR A 207 0.87 8.44 -9.29
N GLU A 208 -0.41 8.60 -9.57
CA GLU A 208 -0.98 8.43 -10.90
C GLU A 208 -0.42 9.42 -11.92
N ARG A 209 -0.30 10.71 -11.56
CA ARG A 209 0.14 11.76 -12.50
C ARG A 209 1.65 11.78 -12.75
N ASP A 210 2.44 11.59 -11.70
CA ASP A 210 3.88 11.93 -11.72
C ASP A 210 4.79 10.70 -11.60
N ILE A 211 4.30 9.59 -11.03
CA ILE A 211 5.13 8.43 -10.69
C ILE A 211 4.84 7.23 -11.60
N LEU A 212 3.58 6.81 -11.72
CA LEU A 212 3.22 5.65 -12.53
C LEU A 212 3.37 5.99 -14.01
N VAL A 213 4.06 5.11 -14.75
CA VAL A 213 4.26 5.25 -16.20
C VAL A 213 3.45 4.22 -16.96
N ALA A 214 3.55 2.94 -16.56
CA ALA A 214 2.83 1.84 -17.21
C ALA A 214 2.84 0.59 -16.33
N ILE A 215 1.92 -0.33 -16.60
CA ILE A 215 1.94 -1.69 -16.05
C ILE A 215 1.97 -2.71 -17.19
N LYS A 216 2.57 -3.89 -16.97
CA LYS A 216 2.61 -4.95 -17.99
C LYS A 216 2.46 -6.32 -17.33
N PRO A 217 1.28 -6.96 -17.40
CA PRO A 217 1.15 -8.36 -17.01
C PRO A 217 1.99 -9.23 -17.96
N LEU A 218 2.78 -10.13 -17.39
CA LEU A 218 3.63 -11.05 -18.16
C LEU A 218 3.00 -12.43 -18.29
N ASP A 219 2.34 -12.89 -17.24
CA ASP A 219 1.63 -14.18 -17.16
C ASP A 219 0.52 -14.11 -16.07
N ASP A 220 0.18 -15.25 -15.46
CA ASP A 220 -0.95 -15.38 -14.53
C ASP A 220 -0.70 -14.71 -13.17
N ASP A 221 0.57 -14.57 -12.76
CA ASP A 221 0.97 -14.06 -11.45
C ASP A 221 2.17 -13.09 -11.51
N THR A 222 2.76 -12.83 -12.66
CA THR A 222 3.89 -11.91 -12.82
C THR A 222 3.48 -10.63 -13.53
N MET A 223 3.88 -9.48 -12.98
CA MET A 223 3.66 -8.16 -13.59
C MET A 223 4.88 -7.25 -13.45
N GLU A 224 5.13 -6.45 -14.48
CA GLU A 224 6.08 -5.34 -14.43
C GLU A 224 5.34 -4.01 -14.20
N VAL A 225 5.89 -3.18 -13.34
CA VAL A 225 5.41 -1.82 -13.07
C VAL A 225 6.54 -0.86 -13.38
N TYR A 226 6.26 0.12 -14.24
CA TYR A 226 7.21 1.12 -14.69
C TYR A 226 6.92 2.43 -13.98
N ILE A 227 7.91 2.97 -13.27
CA ILE A 227 7.76 4.18 -12.46
C ILE A 227 8.84 5.22 -12.75
N ASN A 228 8.46 6.48 -12.71
CA ASN A 228 9.33 7.64 -12.76
C ASN A 228 9.85 8.03 -11.36
N TYR A 229 10.33 7.03 -10.62
CA TYR A 229 10.84 7.18 -9.26
C TYR A 229 12.20 6.50 -9.12
N TRP A 230 13.08 7.11 -8.31
CA TRP A 230 14.38 6.56 -7.96
C TRP A 230 14.67 6.81 -6.48
N HIS A 231 15.30 5.82 -5.84
CA HIS A 231 15.80 5.92 -4.48
C HIS A 231 17.13 5.16 -4.37
N VAL A 232 17.95 5.48 -3.37
CA VAL A 232 19.24 4.79 -3.13
C VAL A 232 19.06 3.37 -2.59
N ASP A 233 17.91 3.09 -1.99
CA ASP A 233 17.49 1.78 -1.50
C ASP A 233 16.47 1.19 -2.48
N ASP A 234 16.81 0.06 -3.10
CA ASP A 234 15.93 -0.64 -4.03
C ASP A 234 14.60 -1.05 -3.38
N ARG A 235 14.57 -1.25 -2.06
CA ARG A 235 13.33 -1.60 -1.35
C ARG A 235 12.32 -0.46 -1.31
N GLU A 236 12.77 0.78 -1.35
CA GLU A 236 11.88 1.95 -1.48
C GLU A 236 11.33 2.09 -2.91
N ILE A 237 12.16 1.76 -3.91
CA ILE A 237 11.70 1.67 -5.31
C ILE A 237 10.67 0.56 -5.45
N ALA A 238 10.94 -0.61 -4.87
CA ALA A 238 10.04 -1.76 -4.89
C ALA A 238 8.67 -1.43 -4.27
N ALA A 239 8.64 -0.83 -3.08
CA ALA A 239 7.40 -0.44 -2.43
C ALA A 239 6.63 0.64 -3.20
N THR A 240 7.34 1.55 -3.88
CA THR A 240 6.69 2.55 -4.73
C THR A 240 6.09 1.92 -5.99
N GLY A 241 6.75 0.94 -6.59
CA GLY A 241 6.31 0.28 -7.82
C GLY A 241 5.66 -1.07 -7.61
N GLU A 242 5.17 -1.38 -6.41
CA GLU A 242 4.59 -2.69 -6.16
C GLU A 242 3.28 -2.88 -6.93
N ALA A 243 3.02 -4.13 -7.34
CA ALA A 243 1.71 -4.52 -7.85
C ALA A 243 0.65 -4.28 -6.77
N GLY A 244 -0.27 -3.32 -7.00
CA GLY A 244 -1.42 -3.11 -6.13
C GLY A 244 -2.26 -4.39 -6.06
N LEU A 245 -2.27 -5.03 -4.91
CA LEU A 245 -3.07 -6.23 -4.72
C LEU A 245 -4.56 -5.90 -4.60
N PRO A 246 -5.43 -6.78 -5.12
CA PRO A 246 -6.85 -6.74 -4.83
C PRO A 246 -7.07 -6.86 -3.34
N SER A 247 -7.42 -5.73 -2.74
CA SER A 247 -7.44 -5.58 -1.29
C SER A 247 -8.82 -5.83 -0.69
N VAL A 248 -9.89 -5.90 -1.47
CA VAL A 248 -11.23 -6.35 -1.05
C VAL A 248 -12.10 -6.56 -2.31
N PRO A 249 -13.17 -7.38 -2.26
CA PRO A 249 -14.14 -7.44 -3.35
C PRO A 249 -14.75 -6.06 -3.65
#